data_AF-A0A7S2F9U9-F1
#
_entry.id   AF-A0A7S2F9U9-F1
#
_cell.length_a   1.000
_cell.length_b   1.000
_cell.length_c   1.000
_cell.angle_alpha   90.00
_cell.angle_beta   90.00
_cell.angle_gamma   90.00
#
_symmetry.space_group_name_H-M   'P 1'
#
loop_
_entity.id
_entity.type
_entity.pdbx_description
1 polymer ?
#
loop_
_entity_poly.entity_id
_entity_poly.type
_entity_poly.pdbx_seq_one_letter_code
_entity_poly.pdbx_strand_id
1 'polypeptide(L)'
;GDQSRVLQLCKVGGYKSRHMDEGVAYKLCRFGFDTYGRDLLGGKNIQQFMDDLHKTDPLEEAADNLVMASLLSVRLRAVGLSMGYPIVCSRWWGPMADRVLRDEGLPYEVWDEALMQEHLTADIRVAKGAV
;
A
#
# COMPACT_ATOMS: atom_id res chain seq x y z
N GLY A 1 13.86 -1.49 3.97
CA GLY A 1 12.83 -2.38 4.50
C GLY A 1 12.84 -3.66 3.71
N ASP A 2 12.43 -4.76 4.31
CA ASP A 2 12.38 -6.09 3.67
C ASP A 2 11.37 -6.10 2.52
N GLN A 3 11.86 -6.06 1.28
CA GLN A 3 11.03 -6.03 0.08
C GLN A 3 10.19 -7.31 -0.07
N SER A 4 10.76 -8.46 0.28
CA SER A 4 10.08 -9.75 0.18
C SER A 4 8.88 -9.81 1.11
N ARG A 5 9.04 -9.29 2.34
CA ARG A 5 7.92 -9.24 3.30
C ARG A 5 6.80 -8.30 2.86
N VAL A 6 7.13 -7.12 2.34
CA VAL A 6 6.12 -6.17 1.81
C VAL A 6 5.34 -6.80 0.66
N LEU A 7 6.02 -7.50 -0.24
CA LEU A 7 5.38 -8.19 -1.36
C LEU A 7 4.47 -9.33 -0.91
N GLN A 8 4.91 -10.12 0.09
CA GLN A 8 4.06 -11.15 0.68
C GLN A 8 2.79 -10.55 1.29
N LEU A 9 2.92 -9.50 2.11
CA LEU A 9 1.78 -8.84 2.73
C LEU A 9 0.82 -8.24 1.68
N CYS A 10 1.36 -7.69 0.59
CA CYS A 10 0.58 -7.16 -0.52
C CYS A 10 -0.26 -8.23 -1.22
N LYS A 11 0.34 -9.40 -1.51
CA LYS A 11 -0.35 -10.55 -2.14
C LYS A 11 -1.49 -11.05 -1.26
N VAL A 12 -1.24 -11.24 0.03
CA VAL A 12 -2.26 -11.72 0.99
C VAL A 12 -3.36 -10.67 1.23
N GLY A 13 -3.01 -9.38 1.18
CA GLY A 13 -3.96 -8.26 1.27
C GLY A 13 -4.89 -8.11 0.07
N GLY A 14 -4.79 -8.97 -0.94
CA GLY A 14 -5.69 -9.00 -2.10
C GLY A 14 -5.23 -8.15 -3.28
N TYR A 15 -3.95 -7.79 -3.36
CA TYR A 15 -3.40 -7.13 -4.56
C TYR A 15 -3.38 -8.10 -5.74
N LYS A 16 -4.01 -7.72 -6.84
CA LYS A 16 -4.03 -8.48 -8.09
C LYS A 16 -3.77 -7.59 -9.29
N SER A 17 -2.76 -7.97 -10.05
CA SER A 17 -2.42 -7.33 -11.33
C SER A 17 -2.23 -8.39 -12.41
N ARG A 18 -2.26 -7.96 -13.67
CA ARG A 18 -2.28 -8.85 -14.82
C ARG A 18 -1.06 -9.77 -14.92
N HIS A 19 0.10 -9.25 -14.53
CA HIS A 19 1.39 -9.95 -14.63
C HIS A 19 2.03 -10.23 -13.27
N MET A 20 1.46 -9.71 -12.18
CA MET A 20 2.02 -9.81 -10.83
C MET A 20 3.50 -9.38 -10.78
N ASP A 21 3.85 -8.30 -11.48
CA ASP A 21 5.22 -7.77 -11.49
C ASP A 21 5.58 -7.24 -10.10
N GLU A 22 6.55 -7.90 -9.46
CA GLU A 22 6.97 -7.58 -8.09
C GLU A 22 7.57 -6.16 -7.98
N GLY A 23 8.17 -5.65 -9.05
CA GLY A 23 8.68 -4.29 -9.10
C GLY A 23 7.56 -3.25 -9.10
N VAL A 24 6.49 -3.50 -9.84
CA VAL A 24 5.29 -2.65 -9.86
C VAL A 24 4.55 -2.74 -8.52
N ALA A 25 4.32 -3.95 -8.01
CA ALA A 25 3.65 -4.17 -6.73
C ALA A 25 4.38 -3.48 -5.57
N TYR A 26 5.72 -3.59 -5.52
CA TYR A 26 6.52 -2.93 -4.49
C TYR A 26 6.46 -1.39 -4.61
N LYS A 27 6.54 -0.84 -5.83
CA LYS A 27 6.40 0.60 -6.06
C LYS A 27 5.03 1.12 -5.65
N LEU A 28 3.97 0.37 -5.93
CA LEU A 28 2.61 0.72 -5.51
C LEU A 28 2.44 0.66 -3.99
N CYS A 29 3.03 -0.33 -3.31
CA CYS A 29 3.03 -0.37 -1.84
C CYS A 29 3.74 0.85 -1.25
N ARG A 30 4.93 1.20 -1.77
CA ARG A 30 5.66 2.38 -1.31
C ARG A 30 4.90 3.67 -1.60
N PHE A 31 4.25 3.76 -2.75
CA PHE A 31 3.39 4.90 -3.10
C PHE A 31 2.20 5.01 -2.15
N GLY A 32 1.50 3.91 -1.88
CA GLY A 32 0.32 3.89 -1.02
C GLY A 32 0.62 4.17 0.46
N PHE A 33 1.77 3.72 0.96
CA PHE A 33 2.01 3.64 2.40
C PHE A 33 3.24 4.41 2.91
N ASP A 34 4.18 4.81 2.05
CA ASP A 34 5.48 5.33 2.48
C ASP A 34 5.80 6.70 1.89
N THR A 35 6.36 6.76 0.68
CA THR A 35 7.00 7.97 0.16
C THR A 35 6.46 8.42 -1.19
N TYR A 36 6.55 9.72 -1.45
CA TYR A 36 6.28 10.36 -2.74
C TYR A 36 7.50 11.13 -3.25
N GLY A 37 8.67 10.83 -2.71
CA GLY A 37 9.92 11.48 -3.05
C GLY A 37 10.39 11.16 -4.48
N ARG A 38 11.45 11.88 -4.90
CA ARG A 38 12.14 11.64 -6.18
C ARG A 38 12.70 10.21 -6.26
N ASP A 39 12.99 9.58 -5.13
CA ASP A 39 13.45 8.19 -5.05
C ASP A 39 12.41 7.18 -5.58
N LEU A 40 11.12 7.50 -5.44
CA LEU A 40 10.03 6.66 -5.95
C LEU A 40 9.48 7.16 -7.28
N LEU A 41 9.13 8.45 -7.34
CA LEU A 41 8.48 9.03 -8.53
C LEU A 41 9.47 9.31 -9.67
N GLY A 42 10.78 9.29 -9.42
CA GLY A 42 11.80 9.53 -10.44
C GLY A 42 11.73 10.93 -11.07
N GLY A 43 11.15 11.91 -10.36
CA GLY A 43 10.90 13.27 -10.88
C GLY A 43 9.65 13.40 -11.75
N LYS A 44 8.87 12.33 -11.91
CA LYS A 44 7.56 12.36 -12.57
C LYS A 44 6.49 12.89 -11.62
N ASN A 45 5.42 13.44 -12.17
CA ASN A 45 4.23 13.71 -11.37
C ASN A 45 3.48 12.40 -11.06
N ILE A 46 2.55 12.45 -10.10
CA ILE A 46 1.80 11.26 -9.65
C ILE A 46 1.03 10.61 -10.80
N GLN A 47 0.43 11.40 -11.70
CA GLN A 47 -0.33 10.86 -12.83
C GLN A 47 0.58 10.07 -13.78
N GLN A 48 1.70 10.67 -14.20
CA GLN A 48 2.68 10.02 -15.08
C GLN A 48 3.26 8.75 -14.45
N PHE A 49 3.52 8.79 -13.14
CA PHE A 49 3.98 7.61 -12.40
C PHE A 49 2.94 6.49 -12.44
N MET A 50 1.67 6.80 -12.16
CA MET A 50 0.59 5.81 -12.19
C MET A 50 0.36 5.26 -13.60
N ASP A 51 0.42 6.11 -14.63
CA ASP A 51 0.27 5.70 -16.03
C ASP A 51 1.38 4.73 -16.46
N ASP A 52 2.62 4.97 -16.04
CA ASP A 52 3.75 4.10 -16.35
C ASP A 52 3.66 2.75 -15.64
N LEU A 53 3.19 2.73 -14.39
CA LEU A 53 2.91 1.50 -13.67
C LEU A 53 1.80 0.71 -14.36
N HIS A 54 0.70 1.38 -14.74
CA HIS A 54 -0.43 0.74 -15.41
C HIS A 54 -0.07 0.19 -16.79
N LYS A 55 0.81 0.86 -17.54
CA LYS A 55 1.36 0.34 -18.81
C LYS A 55 2.19 -0.92 -18.61
N THR A 56 2.91 -1.00 -17.51
CA THR A 56 3.80 -2.14 -17.20
C THR A 56 2.99 -3.33 -16.70
N ASP A 57 2.15 -3.09 -15.71
CA ASP A 57 1.30 -4.11 -15.12
C ASP A 57 -0.04 -3.47 -14.68
N PRO A 58 -1.10 -3.61 -15.49
CA PRO A 58 -2.40 -3.04 -15.17
C PRO A 58 -2.97 -3.67 -13.90
N LEU A 59 -3.44 -2.81 -12.99
CA LEU A 59 -4.16 -3.21 -11.79
C LEU A 59 -5.56 -3.72 -12.19
N GLU A 60 -5.90 -4.95 -11.83
CA GLU A 60 -7.19 -5.55 -12.18
C GLU A 60 -8.22 -5.38 -11.07
N GLU A 61 -7.80 -5.51 -9.81
CA GLU A 61 -8.68 -5.38 -8.65
C GLU A 61 -8.00 -4.57 -7.54
N ALA A 62 -8.79 -3.73 -6.87
CA ALA A 62 -8.42 -3.04 -5.64
C ALA A 62 -9.55 -3.23 -4.62
N ALA A 63 -9.23 -3.27 -3.32
CA ALA A 63 -10.24 -3.40 -2.26
C ALA A 63 -11.18 -2.17 -2.24
N ASP A 64 -12.45 -2.38 -2.58
CA ASP A 64 -13.46 -1.32 -2.79
C ASP A 64 -13.76 -0.50 -1.52
N ASN A 65 -13.66 -1.12 -0.35
CA ASN A 65 -14.10 -0.56 0.92
C ASN A 65 -13.27 0.64 1.41
N LEU A 66 -12.08 0.89 0.84
CA LEU A 66 -11.20 1.99 1.24
C LEU A 66 -10.78 2.89 0.07
N VAL A 67 -11.42 2.76 -1.10
CA VAL A 67 -11.05 3.53 -2.30
C VAL A 67 -11.18 5.03 -2.06
N MET A 68 -12.27 5.50 -1.45
CA MET A 68 -12.48 6.93 -1.20
C MET A 68 -11.50 7.51 -0.18
N ALA A 69 -11.19 6.77 0.88
CA ALA A 69 -10.19 7.16 1.87
C ALA A 69 -8.79 7.23 1.25
N SER A 70 -8.44 6.23 0.43
CA SER A 70 -7.19 6.17 -0.31
C SER A 70 -7.04 7.35 -1.28
N LEU A 71 -8.10 7.66 -2.04
CA LEU A 71 -8.10 8.80 -2.98
C LEU A 71 -7.92 10.15 -2.27
N LEU A 72 -8.57 10.37 -1.14
CA LEU A 72 -8.37 11.57 -0.33
C LEU A 72 -6.93 11.66 0.17
N SER A 73 -6.41 10.56 0.72
CA SER A 73 -5.05 10.46 1.23
C SER A 73 -4.01 10.81 0.17
N VAL A 74 -4.11 10.22 -1.03
CA VAL A 74 -3.22 10.50 -2.16
C VAL A 74 -3.26 11.99 -2.54
N ARG A 75 -4.45 12.61 -2.57
CA ARG A 75 -4.59 14.04 -2.93
C ARG A 75 -3.99 14.97 -1.89
N LEU A 76 -4.19 14.71 -0.59
CA LEU A 76 -3.57 15.50 0.48
C LEU A 76 -2.05 15.44 0.39
N ARG A 77 -1.51 14.25 0.09
CA ARG A 77 -0.08 14.06 -0.11
C ARG A 77 0.42 14.78 -1.38
N ALA A 78 -0.35 14.75 -2.46
CA ALA A 78 -0.01 15.50 -3.67
C ALA A 78 0.14 17.01 -3.41
N VAL A 79 -0.75 17.58 -2.56
CA VAL A 79 -0.67 18.99 -2.15
C VAL A 79 0.58 19.25 -1.29
N GLY A 80 0.89 18.39 -0.32
CA GLY A 80 2.12 18.55 0.46
C GLY A 80 3.38 18.50 -0.40
N LEU A 81 3.40 17.62 -1.39
CA LEU A 81 4.51 17.51 -2.35
C LEU A 81 4.65 18.78 -3.22
N SER A 82 3.53 19.37 -3.67
CA SER A 82 3.57 20.60 -4.49
C SER A 82 4.05 21.83 -3.70
N MET A 83 3.88 21.82 -2.38
CA MET A 83 4.43 22.83 -1.47
C MET A 83 5.91 22.59 -1.11
N GLY A 84 6.54 21.54 -1.67
CA GLY A 84 7.95 21.23 -1.45
C GLY A 84 8.25 20.43 -0.17
N TYR A 85 7.23 19.89 0.51
CA TYR A 85 7.44 19.06 1.69
C TYR A 85 7.77 17.62 1.31
N PRO A 86 8.86 17.03 1.85
CA PRO A 86 9.14 15.62 1.66
C PRO A 86 8.12 14.78 2.45
N ILE A 87 7.37 13.94 1.76
CA ILE A 87 6.35 13.10 2.37
C ILE A 87 6.91 11.71 2.59
N VAL A 88 7.07 11.34 3.87
CA VAL A 88 7.34 9.98 4.32
C VAL A 88 6.29 9.64 5.36
N CYS A 89 5.20 9.03 4.89
CA CYS A 89 4.03 8.72 5.69
C CYS A 89 4.40 7.80 6.85
N SER A 90 5.21 6.77 6.61
CA SER A 90 5.60 5.74 7.61
C SER A 90 6.12 6.31 8.92
N ARG A 91 6.75 7.49 8.91
CA ARG A 91 7.20 8.19 10.11
C ARG A 91 6.05 8.65 11.03
N TRP A 92 4.89 8.92 10.44
CA TRP A 92 3.71 9.45 11.14
C TRP A 92 2.75 8.33 11.54
N TRP A 93 2.36 7.46 10.59
CA TRP A 93 1.42 6.38 10.91
C TRP A 93 2.09 5.17 11.54
N GLY A 94 3.39 4.94 11.33
CA GLY A 94 4.12 3.80 11.88
C GLY A 94 3.99 3.65 13.40
N PRO A 95 4.25 4.70 14.20
CA PRO A 95 4.05 4.65 15.65
C PRO A 95 2.58 4.43 16.07
N MET A 96 1.63 4.96 15.29
CA MET A 96 0.20 4.79 15.57
C MET A 96 -0.24 3.34 15.27
N ALA A 97 0.22 2.78 14.15
CA ALA A 97 -0.04 1.41 13.76
C ALA A 97 0.58 0.43 14.77
N ASP A 98 1.83 0.61 15.16
CA ASP A 98 2.48 -0.22 16.19
C ASP A 98 1.72 -0.17 17.53
N ARG A 99 1.24 1.00 17.94
CA ARG A 99 0.40 1.12 19.14
C ARG A 99 -0.90 0.32 19.02
N VAL A 100 -1.65 0.51 17.93
CA VAL A 100 -2.92 -0.20 17.71
C VAL A 100 -2.70 -1.72 17.67
N LEU A 101 -1.66 -2.16 16.96
CA LEU A 101 -1.31 -3.58 16.89
C LEU A 101 -1.01 -4.18 18.27
N ARG A 102 -0.29 -3.44 19.13
CA ARG A 102 -0.03 -3.88 20.51
C ARG A 102 -1.29 -3.90 21.38
N ASP A 103 -2.14 -2.89 21.25
CA ASP A 103 -3.38 -2.78 22.04
C ASP A 103 -4.36 -3.94 21.70
N GLU A 104 -4.39 -4.38 20.44
CA GLU A 104 -5.17 -5.54 19.97
C GLU A 104 -4.48 -6.89 20.26
N GLY A 105 -3.29 -6.90 20.88
CA GLY A 105 -2.54 -8.13 21.16
C GLY A 105 -1.95 -8.79 19.92
N LEU A 106 -1.83 -8.06 18.82
CA LEU A 106 -1.32 -8.49 17.52
C LEU A 106 -0.02 -7.74 17.17
N PRO A 107 1.06 -7.85 17.97
CA PRO A 107 2.31 -7.14 17.68
C PRO A 107 2.89 -7.56 16.33
N TYR A 108 3.67 -6.68 15.68
CA TYR A 108 4.12 -6.86 14.30
C TYR A 108 4.80 -8.22 14.05
N GLU A 109 5.51 -8.74 15.04
CA GLU A 109 6.30 -9.97 14.97
C GLU A 109 5.45 -11.24 14.83
N VAL A 110 4.18 -11.21 15.27
CA VAL A 110 3.29 -12.39 15.20
C VAL A 110 2.46 -12.43 13.93
N TRP A 111 2.45 -11.36 13.14
CA TRP A 111 1.69 -11.32 11.90
C TRP A 111 2.29 -12.25 10.86
N ASP A 112 1.57 -13.30 10.51
CA ASP A 112 1.88 -14.18 9.38
C ASP A 112 0.70 -14.25 8.38
N GLU A 113 0.87 -15.05 7.34
CA GLU A 113 -0.12 -15.20 6.29
C GLU A 113 -1.43 -15.81 6.80
N ALA A 114 -1.37 -16.75 7.73
CA ALA A 114 -2.56 -17.39 8.30
C ALA A 114 -3.36 -16.40 9.16
N LEU A 115 -2.67 -15.65 10.02
CA LEU A 115 -3.28 -14.62 10.86
C LEU A 115 -3.88 -13.49 10.02
N MET A 116 -3.21 -13.08 8.94
CA MET A 116 -3.78 -12.10 8.01
C MET A 116 -5.04 -12.63 7.31
N GLN A 117 -5.05 -13.87 6.83
CA GLN A 117 -6.24 -14.43 6.19
C GLN A 117 -7.43 -14.53 7.17
N GLU A 118 -7.19 -14.91 8.43
CA GLU A 118 -8.21 -14.97 9.48
C GLU A 118 -8.85 -13.60 9.73
N HIS A 119 -8.04 -12.56 9.94
CA HIS A 119 -8.54 -11.21 10.22
C HIS A 119 -9.09 -10.48 8.99
N LEU A 120 -8.54 -10.74 7.80
CA LEU A 120 -9.03 -10.15 6.55
C LEU A 120 -10.38 -10.72 6.13
N THR A 121 -10.68 -11.98 6.46
CA THR A 121 -11.97 -12.60 6.12
C THR A 121 -13.08 -12.30 7.12
N ALA A 122 -12.74 -12.00 8.38
CA ALA A 122 -13.71 -11.75 9.44
C ALA A 122 -14.38 -10.37 9.37
N ASP A 123 -13.63 -9.29 9.11
CA ASP A 123 -14.13 -7.91 9.30
C ASP A 123 -14.02 -7.00 8.07
N ILE A 124 -13.28 -7.40 7.03
CA ILE A 124 -13.00 -6.57 5.87
C ILE A 124 -13.54 -7.28 4.62
N ARG A 125 -14.44 -6.63 3.86
CA ARG A 125 -14.81 -7.11 2.53
C ARG A 125 -13.64 -6.93 1.57
N VAL A 126 -12.67 -7.84 1.63
CA VAL A 126 -11.58 -7.94 0.65
C VAL A 126 -12.18 -8.32 -0.70
N ALA A 127 -11.55 -7.86 -1.80
CA ALA A 127 -11.97 -8.18 -3.16
C ALA A 127 -12.21 -9.70 -3.30
N LYS A 128 -13.37 -10.07 -3.87
CA LYS A 128 -13.77 -11.47 -4.07
C LYS A 128 -12.93 -12.10 -5.18
N GLY A 129 -11.68 -12.45 -4.87
CA GLY A 129 -10.77 -13.01 -5.87
C GLY A 129 -9.52 -13.69 -5.34
N ALA A 130 -9.28 -13.70 -4.03
CA ALA A 130 -8.17 -14.43 -3.41
C ALA A 130 -8.62 -15.84 -2.97
N VAL A 131 -8.82 -16.72 -3.95
CA VAL A 131 -8.76 -18.18 -3.80
C VAL A 131 -7.95 -18.74 -4.95
#